data_AF-A0A930XY24-F1
#
_entry.id   AF-A0A930XY24-F1
#
_cell.length_a   1.000
_cell.length_b   1.000
_cell.length_c   1.000
_cell.angle_alpha   90.00
_cell.angle_beta   90.00
_cell.angle_gamma   90.00
#
_symmetry.space_group_name_H-M   'P 1'
#
loop_
_entity.id
_entity.type
_entity.pdbx_description
1 polymer ?
#
loop_
_entity_poly.entity_id
_entity_poly.type
_entity_poly.pdbx_seq_one_letter_code
_entity_poly.pdbx_strand_id
1 'polypeptide(L)' 'MNDREVPVIAVDGPAAVGKGSVAREVARRLDFNYLDSGRVYRAAALLAA' A
#
# COMPACT_ATOMS: atom_id res chain seq x y z
N MET A 1 -2.52 -1.83 -26.71
CA MET A 1 -2.48 -2.29 -25.31
C MET A 1 -3.88 -2.20 -24.74
N ASN A 2 -4.33 -3.19 -23.99
CA ASN A 2 -5.57 -3.04 -23.22
C ASN A 2 -5.24 -2.14 -22.02
N ASP A 3 -5.71 -0.88 -22.04
CA ASP A 3 -5.67 0.05 -20.91
C ASP A 3 -6.69 -0.39 -19.85
N ARG A 4 -6.56 -1.61 -19.32
CA ARG A 4 -7.33 -1.99 -18.13
C ARG A 4 -6.72 -1.24 -16.97
N GLU A 5 -7.31 -0.10 -16.64
CA GLU A 5 -7.02 0.66 -15.45
C GLU A 5 -7.19 -0.26 -14.24
N VAL A 6 -6.08 -0.58 -13.58
CA VAL A 6 -6.12 -1.39 -12.36
C VAL A 6 -6.58 -0.45 -11.25
N PRO A 7 -7.71 -0.72 -10.57
CA PRO A 7 -8.17 0.15 -9.51
C PRO A 7 -7.15 0.16 -8.36
N VAL A 8 -6.79 1.35 -7.90
CA VAL A 8 -5.83 1.57 -6.80
C VAL A 8 -6.49 2.36 -5.69
N ILE A 9 -6.32 1.89 -4.44
CA ILE A 9 -6.82 2.56 -3.24
C ILE A 9 -5.62 2.98 -2.39
N ALA A 10 -5.48 4.28 -2.15
CA ALA A 10 -4.50 4.82 -1.21
C ALA A 10 -5.18 5.11 0.14
N VAL A 11 -4.52 4.72 1.25
CA VAL A 11 -5.00 4.96 2.62
C VAL A 11 -3.98 5.82 3.34
N ASP A 12 -4.32 7.08 3.60
CA ASP A 12 -3.44 8.06 4.26
C ASP A 12 -4.10 8.71 5.49
N GLY A 13 -3.30 9.40 6.31
CA GLY A 13 -3.69 10.03 7.57
C GLY A 13 -2.48 10.22 8.52
N PRO A 14 -2.68 10.63 9.78
CA PRO A 14 -1.58 10.88 10.72
C PRO A 14 -0.75 9.64 11.05
N ALA A 15 0.46 9.84 11.58
CA ALA A 15 1.31 8.72 12.02
C ALA A 15 0.63 7.91 13.14
N ALA A 16 0.89 6.60 13.17
CA ALA A 16 0.43 5.67 14.21
C ALA A 16 -1.10 5.49 14.40
N VAL A 17 -1.96 5.99 13.51
CA VAL A 17 -3.43 5.81 13.60
C VAL A 17 -3.95 4.46 13.08
N GLY A 18 -3.08 3.51 12.75
CA GLY A 18 -3.48 2.18 12.28
C GLY A 18 -3.78 2.06 10.78
N LYS A 19 -3.34 3.00 9.94
CA LYS A 19 -3.57 3.01 8.48
C LYS A 19 -3.22 1.70 7.78
N GLY A 20 -2.07 1.10 8.13
CA GLY A 20 -1.63 -0.17 7.54
C GLY A 20 -2.56 -1.33 7.89
N SER A 21 -3.13 -1.33 9.10
CA SER A 21 -4.11 -2.34 9.52
C SER A 21 -5.42 -2.19 8.74
N VAL A 22 -5.92 -0.96 8.59
CA VAL A 22 -7.12 -0.67 7.80
C VAL A 22 -6.90 -1.04 6.33
N ALA A 23 -5.78 -0.62 5.73
CA ALA A 23 -5.45 -0.93 4.34
C ALA A 23 -5.38 -2.45 4.09
N ARG A 24 -4.82 -3.23 5.03
CA ARG A 24 -4.77 -4.70 4.92
C ARG A 24 -6.16 -5.32 4.97
N GLU A 25 -7.03 -4.86 5.87
CA GLU A 25 -8.38 -5.40 5.98
C GLU A 25 -9.26 -4.99 4.78
N VAL A 26 -9.11 -3.77 4.28
CA VAL A 26 -9.77 -3.32 3.03
C VAL A 26 -9.32 -4.18 1.86
N ALA A 27 -8.01 -4.40 1.70
CA ALA A 27 -7.47 -5.25 0.64
C ALA A 27 -8.04 -6.67 0.71
N ARG A 28 -8.09 -7.26 1.91
CA ARG A 28 -8.68 -8.59 2.14
C ARG A 28 -10.17 -8.66 1.79
N ARG A 29 -10.94 -7.61 2.11
CA ARG A 29 -12.40 -7.57 1.85
C ARG A 29 -12.74 -7.35 0.37
N LEU A 30 -11.89 -6.62 -0.35
CA LEU A 30 -12.12 -6.27 -1.75
C LEU A 30 -11.39 -7.17 -2.74
N ASP A 31 -10.63 -8.16 -2.24
CA ASP A 31 -9.76 -9.04 -3.04
C ASP A 31 -8.68 -8.25 -3.82
N PHE A 32 -8.07 -7.27 -3.14
CA PHE A 32 -6.96 -6.48 -3.67
C PHE A 32 -5.63 -7.01 -3.14
N ASN A 33 -4.58 -6.84 -3.95
CA ASN A 33 -3.22 -6.97 -3.46
C ASN A 33 -2.90 -5.85 -2.46
N TYR A 34 -2.22 -6.19 -1.36
CA TYR A 34 -1.78 -5.22 -0.35
C TYR A 34 -0.31 -4.85 -0.56
N LEU A 35 -0.04 -3.54 -0.70
CA LEU A 35 1.30 -2.98 -0.80
C LEU A 35 1.66 -2.18 0.46
N ASP A 36 2.70 -2.61 1.19
CA ASP A 36 3.26 -1.87 2.33
C ASP A 36 4.28 -0.85 1.83
N SER A 37 3.83 0.39 1.64
CA SER A 37 4.68 1.50 1.18
C SER A 37 5.86 1.77 2.12
N GLY A 38 5.70 1.57 3.43
CA GLY A 38 6.78 1.75 4.40
C GLY A 38 7.91 0.73 4.21
N ARG A 39 7.60 -0.52 3.86
CA ARG A 39 8.60 -1.52 3.50
C ARG A 39 9.32 -1.18 2.19
N VAL A 40 8.58 -0.72 1.18
CA VAL A 40 9.15 -0.30 -0.10
C VAL A 40 10.15 0.84 0.10
N TYR A 41 9.77 1.89 0.84
CA TYR A 41 10.67 3.02 1.11
C TYR A 41 11.91 2.63 1.90
N ARG A 42 11.78 1.75 2.91
CA ARG A 42 12.95 1.24 3.66
C ARG A 42 13.89 0.41 2.79
N ALA A 43 13.35 -0.44 1.92
CA ALA A 43 14.16 -1.23 1.00
C ALA A 43 14.88 -0.33 -0.02
N ALA A 44 14.19 0.66 -0.58
CA ALA A 44 14.79 1.64 -1.48
C ALA A 44 15.91 2.44 -0.81
N ALA A 45 15.69 2.90 0.43
CA ALA A 45 16.71 3.61 1.20
C ALA A 45 17.94 2.74 1.49
N LEU A 46 17.76 1.44 1.78
CA LEU A 46 18.87 0.50 1.98
C LEU A 46 19.68 0.27 0.70
N LEU A 47 19.02 0.18 -0.47
CA LEU A 47 19.68 -0.01 -1.77
C LEU A 47 20.43 1.23 -2.26
N ALA A 48 20.08 2.41 -1.73
CA ALA A 48 20.70 3.68 -2.10
C ALA A 48 21.87 4.08 -1.17
N ALA A 49 22.14 3.28 -0.13
CA ALA A 49 23.28 3.45 0.78
C ALA A 49 24.53 2.75 0.23
#